data_AF-A0A151JNN6-F1
#
_entry.id   AF-A0A151JNN6-F1
#
_cell.length_a   1.000
_cell.length_b   1.000
_cell.length_c   1.000
_cell.angle_alpha   90.00
_cell.angle_beta   90.00
_cell.angle_gamma   90.00
#
_symmetry.space_group_name_H-M   'P 1'
#
loop_
_entity.id
_entity.type
_entity.pdbx_description
1 polymer ?
#
loop_
_entity_poly.entity_id
_entity_poly.type
_entity_poly.pdbx_seq_one_letter_code
_entity_poly.pdbx_strand_id
1 'polypeptide(L)' 'MVGCAAPFCNNSSTKGYTMKVFPRNAERRALWAKHVGQMNSTPTNNSYLCEVK' A
#
# COMPACT_ATOMS: atom_id res chain seq x y z
N MET A 1 8.12 0.27 -11.87
CA MET A 1 6.64 0.18 -11.87
C MET A 1 6.18 0.07 -10.41
N VAL A 2 5.40 1.04 -9.92
CA VAL A 2 4.87 0.98 -8.54
C VAL A 2 3.46 0.42 -8.59
N GLY A 3 3.26 -0.75 -7.97
CA GLY A 3 1.98 -1.43 -7.82
C GLY A 3 1.44 -1.30 -6.39
N CYS A 4 0.13 -1.50 -6.23
CA CYS A 4 -0.51 -1.49 -4.93
C CYS A 4 -0.10 -2.72 -4.11
N ALA A 5 0.16 -2.49 -2.83
CA ALA A 5 0.49 -3.46 -1.81
C ALA A 5 -0.73 -4.27 -1.33
N ALA A 6 -1.94 -3.78 -1.58
CA ALA A 6 -3.15 -4.44 -1.10
C ALA A 6 -3.34 -5.82 -1.77
N PRO A 7 -3.73 -6.85 -1.00
CA PRO A 7 -4.04 -8.16 -1.56
C PRO A 7 -5.17 -8.03 -2.59
N PHE A 8 -5.05 -8.73 -3.71
CA PHE A 8 -5.98 -8.67 -4.86
C PHE A 8 -6.09 -7.31 -5.56
N CYS A 9 -5.23 -6.34 -5.23
CA CYS A 9 -5.22 -5.07 -5.94
C CYS A 9 -4.25 -5.10 -7.12
N ASN A 10 -4.79 -4.85 -8.32
CA ASN A 10 -3.98 -4.78 -9.54
C ASN A 10 -3.78 -3.34 -10.02
N ASN A 11 -3.98 -2.36 -9.14
CA ASN A 11 -3.80 -0.94 -9.44
C ASN A 11 -2.31 -0.59 -9.44
N SER A 12 -1.92 0.23 -10.39
CA SER A 12 -0.54 0.65 -10.58
C SER A 12 -0.48 2.14 -10.92
N SER A 13 0.67 2.75 -10.64
CA SER A 13 1.01 4.10 -11.11
C SER A 13 0.85 4.23 -12.62
N THR A 14 1.16 3.17 -13.37
CA THR A 14 1.01 3.14 -14.83
C THR A 14 -0.44 3.15 -15.30
N LYS A 15 -1.40 2.75 -14.44
CA LYS A 15 -2.84 2.86 -14.72
C LYS A 15 -3.42 4.23 -14.35
N GLY A 16 -2.59 5.17 -13.88
CA GLY A 16 -3.01 6.52 -13.50
C GLY A 16 -3.52 6.65 -12.05
N TYR A 17 -3.39 5.62 -11.22
CA TYR A 17 -3.78 5.70 -9.81
C TYR A 17 -2.74 6.45 -8.97
N THR A 18 -3.22 7.30 -8.06
CA THR A 18 -2.37 7.94 -7.06
C THR A 18 -1.88 6.89 -6.07
N MET A 19 -0.56 6.76 -5.94
CA MET A 19 0.07 5.83 -5.01
C MET A 19 0.55 6.58 -3.77
N LYS A 20 0.08 6.17 -2.59
CA LYS A 20 0.52 6.67 -1.30
C LYS A 20 1.51 5.68 -0.69
N VAL A 21 2.70 6.17 -0.34
CA VAL A 21 3.70 5.36 0.36
C VAL A 21 3.26 5.11 1.81
N PHE A 22 3.62 3.94 2.35
CA PHE A 22 3.39 3.71 3.78
C PHE A 22 4.14 4.73 4.64
N PRO A 23 3.52 5.20 5.73
CA PRO A 23 4.16 6.17 6.61
C PRO A 23 5.43 5.60 7.26
N ARG A 24 6.43 6.47 7.45
CA ARG A 24 7.70 6.09 8.08
C ARG A 24 7.51 5.69 9.55
N ASN A 25 6.49 6.24 10.21
CA ASN A 25 6.10 5.89 11.58
C ASN A 25 5.56 4.45 11.64
N ALA A 26 6.19 3.62 12.48
CA ALA A 26 5.90 2.20 12.64
C ALA A 26 4.47 1.94 13.15
N GLU A 27 3.94 2.77 14.04
CA GLU A 27 2.59 2.61 14.60
C GLU A 27 1.52 2.82 13.52
N ARG A 28 1.63 3.92 12.78
CA ARG A 28 0.74 4.20 11.64
C ARG A 28 0.85 3.13 10.55
N ARG A 29 2.06 2.61 10.32
CA ARG A 29 2.29 1.54 9.36
C ARG A 29 1.58 0.25 9.76
N ALA A 30 1.64 -0.12 11.04
CA ALA A 30 0.93 -1.27 11.57
C ALA A 30 -0.60 -1.11 11.46
N LEU A 31 -1.12 0.10 11.72
CA LEU A 31 -2.53 0.40 11.51
C LEU A 31 -2.93 0.24 10.04
N TRP A 32 -2.15 0.81 9.12
CA TRP A 32 -2.40 0.67 7.69
C TRP A 32 -2.36 -0.80 7.25
N ALA A 33 -1.39 -1.58 7.74
CA ALA A 33 -1.31 -3.01 7.47
C ALA A 33 -2.55 -3.77 7.97
N LYS A 34 -3.10 -3.40 9.13
CA LYS A 34 -4.36 -3.97 9.63
C LYS A 34 -5.54 -3.60 8.74
N HIS A 35 -5.63 -2.35 8.29
CA HIS A 35 -6.76 -1.85 7.50
C HIS A 35 -6.77 -2.36 6.05
N VAL A 36 -5.60 -2.58 5.44
CA VAL A 36 -5.46 -3.10 4.07
C VAL A 36 -5.84 -4.59 3.97
N GLY A 37 -5.99 -5.26 5.11
CA GLY A 37 -6.14 -6.71 5.20
C GLY A 37 -4.78 -7.38 5.39
N GLN A 38 -4.80 -8.69 5.70
CA GLN A 38 -3.60 -9.48 5.96
C GLN A 38 -2.68 -9.47 4.74
N MET A 39 -1.79 -8.49 4.72
CA MET A 39 -0.75 -8.41 3.73
C MET A 39 0.23 -9.53 4.04
N ASN A 40 0.35 -10.51 3.13
CA ASN A 40 1.26 -11.65 3.30
C ASN A 40 2.74 -11.23 3.42
N SER A 41 3.06 -9.96 3.15
CA SER A 41 4.40 -9.40 3.23
C SER A 41 4.44 -8.21 4.20
N THR A 42 5.51 -8.13 4.99
CA THR A 42 5.75 -7.03 5.92
C THR A 42 5.83 -5.71 5.13
N PRO A 43 5.04 -4.67 5.46
CA PRO A 43 5.09 -3.41 4.74
C PRO A 43 6.45 -2.75 4.95
N THR A 44 7.23 -2.69 3.87
CA THR A 44 8.52 -2.01 3.84
C THR A 44 8.33 -0.55 3.44
N ASN A 45 9.40 0.24 3.49
CA ASN A 45 9.36 1.64 3.05
C ASN A 45 9.03 1.79 1.55
N ASN A 46 9.04 0.69 0.79
CA ASN A 46 8.74 0.62 -0.63
C ASN A 46 7.34 0.04 -0.89
N SER A 47 6.53 -0.13 0.15
CA SER A 47 5.12 -0.50 0.00
C SER A 47 4.29 0.75 -0.31
N TYR A 48 3.36 0.63 -1.26
CA TYR A 48 2.49 1.71 -1.70
C TYR A 48 1.05 1.23 -1.77
N LEU A 49 0.09 2.08 -1.42
CA LEU A 49 -1.33 1.81 -1.60
C LEU A 49 -1.91 2.75 -2.63
N CYS A 50 -2.79 2.25 -3.49
CA CYS A 50 -3.56 3.09 -4.39
C CYS A 50 -4.65 3.83 -3.63
N GLU A 51 -4.81 5.11 -3.90
CA GLU A 51 -5.98 5.88 -3.54
C GLU A 51 -7.08 5.58 -4.55
N VAL A 52 -8.14 4.92 -4.10
CA VAL A 52 -9.35 4.66 -4.88
C VAL A 52 -10.40 5.66 -4.38
N LYS A 53 -10.94 6.48 -5.28
CA LYS A 53 -12.04 7.39 -5.00
C LYS A 53 -13.38 6.66 -4.98
#